data_AF-A0A1H0XE14-F1
#
_entry.id   AF-A0A1H0XE14-F1
#
_cell.length_a   1.000
_cell.length_b   1.000
_cell.length_c   1.000
_cell.angle_alpha   90.00
_cell.angle_beta   90.00
_cell.angle_gamma   90.00
#
_symmetry.space_group_name_H-M   'P 1'
#
loop_
_entity.id
_entity.type
_entity.pdbx_description
1 polymer ?
#
loop_
_entity_poly.entity_id
_entity_poly.type
_entity_poly.pdbx_seq_one_letter_code
_entity_poly.pdbx_strand_id
1 'polypeptide(L)' 'MKAIKKTIKEEEKEWENPVEPTKTSDERDEEQILRQYKEAKRRKDNLTEDDDTKKN' A
#
# COMPACT_ATOMS: atom_id res chain seq x y z
N MET A 1 17.14 -51.33 -22.60
CA MET A 1 17.45 -50.15 -21.76
C MET A 1 16.21 -49.82 -20.93
N LYS A 2 16.29 -49.83 -19.60
CA LYS A 2 15.13 -49.62 -18.71
C LYS A 2 15.08 -48.14 -18.33
N ALA A 3 14.07 -47.42 -18.82
CA ALA A 3 13.89 -46.00 -18.50
C ALA A 3 13.47 -45.85 -17.03
N ILE A 4 14.33 -45.23 -16.22
CA ILE A 4 14.03 -44.87 -14.84
C ILE A 4 13.09 -43.66 -14.89
N LYS A 5 11.79 -43.91 -14.69
CA LYS A 5 10.81 -42.83 -14.50
C LYS A 5 11.14 -42.15 -13.17
N LYS A 6 11.77 -40.98 -13.22
CA LYS A 6 11.89 -40.06 -12.08
C LYS A 6 10.47 -39.59 -11.72
N THR A 7 9.84 -40.28 -10.78
CA THR A 7 8.67 -39.74 -10.08
C THR A 7 9.19 -38.62 -9.19
N ILE A 8 9.23 -37.39 -9.72
CA ILE A 8 9.39 -36.19 -8.90
C ILE A 8 8.09 -36.14 -8.09
N LYS A 9 8.14 -36.65 -6.86
CA LYS A 9 7.11 -36.39 -5.86
C LYS A 9 7.23 -34.89 -5.61
N GLU A 10 6.33 -34.12 -6.22
CA GLU A 10 6.14 -32.72 -5.85
C GLU A 10 5.65 -32.76 -4.40
N GLU A 11 6.57 -32.58 -3.45
CA GLU A 11 6.20 -32.33 -2.06
C GLU A 11 5.31 -31.09 -2.07
N GLU A 12 4.04 -31.28 -1.70
CA GLU A 12 3.08 -30.20 -1.56
C GLU A 12 3.67 -29.19 -0.60
N LYS A 13 3.85 -27.95 -1.07
CA LYS A 13 4.39 -26.88 -0.26
C LYS A 13 3.38 -26.56 0.84
N GLU A 14 3.70 -26.95 2.07
CA GLU A 14 2.96 -26.52 3.26
C GLU A 14 3.19 -25.01 3.43
N TRP A 15 2.13 -24.24 3.24
CA TRP A 15 2.15 -22.80 3.50
C TRP A 15 1.83 -22.56 4.97
N GLU A 16 2.66 -21.78 5.65
CA GLU A 16 2.37 -21.37 7.02
C GLU A 16 1.14 -20.45 7.06
N ASN A 17 0.26 -20.70 8.03
CA ASN A 17 -0.90 -19.84 8.24
C ASN A 17 -0.44 -18.47 8.79
N PRO A 18 -0.89 -17.35 8.20
CA PRO A 18 -0.57 -16.02 8.73
C PRO A 18 -0.97 -15.91 10.20
N VAL A 19 -0.09 -15.35 11.02
CA VAL A 19 -0.27 -15.27 12.49
C VAL A 19 -1.45 -14.36 12.85
N GLU A 20 -1.72 -13.33 12.04
CA GLU A 20 -2.73 -12.31 12.32
C GLU A 20 -3.48 -11.88 11.04
N PRO A 21 -4.31 -12.76 10.46
CA PRO A 21 -5.05 -12.49 9.23
C PRO A 21 -6.09 -11.37 9.38
N THR A 22 -6.37 -10.94 10.61
CA THR A 22 -7.34 -9.90 10.95
C THR A 22 -6.74 -8.50 11.06
N LYS A 23 -5.40 -8.35 11.01
CA LYS A 23 -4.78 -7.04 10.99
C LYS A 23 -5.08 -6.37 9.65
N THR A 24 -6.05 -5.46 9.66
CA THR A 24 -6.42 -4.62 8.50
C THR A 24 -5.45 -3.46 8.30
N SER A 25 -4.17 -3.60 8.70
CA SER A 25 -3.19 -2.54 8.55
C SER A 25 -2.74 -2.50 7.08
N ASP A 26 -3.60 -1.94 6.24
CA ASP A 26 -3.30 -1.66 4.86
C ASP A 26 -2.39 -0.43 4.84
N GLU A 27 -1.15 -0.58 4.38
CA GLU A 27 -0.20 0.53 4.23
C GLU A 27 -0.77 1.67 3.37
N ARG A 28 -1.79 1.37 2.53
CA ARG A 28 -2.52 2.37 1.75
C ARG A 28 -3.35 3.32 2.60
N ASP A 29 -3.79 2.94 3.80
CA ASP A 29 -4.59 3.82 4.66
C ASP A 29 -3.77 5.04 5.10
N GLU A 30 -2.50 4.83 5.43
CA GLU A 30 -1.57 5.91 5.76
C GLU A 30 -1.30 6.80 4.53
N GLU A 31 -1.15 6.20 3.34
CA GLU A 31 -0.97 6.93 2.08
C GLU A 31 -2.18 7.84 1.77
N GLN A 32 -3.40 7.34 1.98
CA GLN A 32 -4.64 8.10 1.76
C GLN A 32 -4.71 9.34 2.65
N ILE A 33 -4.34 9.22 3.93
CA ILE A 33 -4.32 10.33 4.87
C ILE A 33 -3.27 11.37 4.44
N LEU A 34 -2.06 10.92 4.09
CA LEU A 34 -0.99 11.79 3.61
C LEU A 34 -1.36 12.53 2.32
N ARG A 35 -2.07 11.86 1.41
CA ARG A 35 -2.54 12.46 0.17
C ARG A 35 -3.56 13.57 0.43
N GLN A 36 -4.55 13.30 1.26
CA GLN A 36 -5.56 14.30 1.66
C GLN A 36 -4.90 15.52 2.31
N TYR A 37 -3.94 15.30 3.20
CA TYR A 37 -3.18 16.38 3.83
C TYR A 37 -2.42 17.23 2.79
N LYS A 38 -1.70 16.61 1.87
CA LYS A 38 -0.95 17.32 0.81
C LYS A 38 -1.88 18.14 -0.09
N GLU A 39 -3.04 17.59 -0.45
CA GLU A 39 -4.02 18.28 -1.28
C GLU A 39 -4.67 19.46 -0.54
N ALA A 40 -5.05 19.27 0.74
CA ALA A 40 -5.56 20.34 1.58
C ALA A 40 -4.54 21.47 1.74
N LYS A 41 -3.26 21.12 1.93
CA LYS A 41 -2.17 22.10 1.99
C LYS A 41 -2.05 22.90 0.69
N ARG A 42 -2.04 22.24 -0.48
CA ARG A 42 -2.01 22.94 -1.78
C ARG A 42 -3.20 23.86 -1.99
N ARG A 43 -4.42 23.41 -1.63
CA ARG A 43 -5.62 24.25 -1.72
C ARG A 43 -5.54 25.45 -0.80
N LYS A 44 -5.05 25.26 0.43
CA LYS A 44 -4.84 26.36 1.39
C LYS A 44 -3.83 27.35 0.84
N ASP A 45 -2.66 26.88 0.40
CA ASP A 45 -1.57 27.73 -0.06
C ASP A 45 -2.04 28.59 -1.26
N ASN A 46 -2.69 27.97 -2.26
CA ASN A 46 -3.28 28.69 -3.40
C ASN A 46 -4.38 29.69 -2.99
N LEU A 47 -5.17 29.39 -1.95
CA LEU A 47 -6.24 30.28 -1.49
C LEU A 47 -5.68 31.45 -0.67
N THR A 48 -4.63 31.22 0.11
CA THR A 48 -3.99 32.26 0.93
C THR A 48 -3.14 33.22 0.12
N GLU A 49 -2.59 32.81 -1.03
CA GLU A 49 -1.87 33.72 -1.95
C GLU A 49 -2.76 34.87 -2.48
N ASP A 50 -4.05 34.62 -2.69
CA ASP A 50 -5.02 35.65 -3.12
C ASP A 50 -5.46 36.58 -1.97
N ASP A 51 -5.40 36.13 -0.72
CA ASP A 51 -5.76 36.93 0.47
C ASP A 51 -4.61 37.85 0.90
N ASP A 52 -3.35 37.43 0.74
CA ASP A 52 -2.18 38.24 1.07
C ASP A 52 -1.96 39.39 0.08
N THR A 53 -2.40 39.25 -1.18
CA THR A 53 -2.28 40.28 -2.22
C THR A 53 -3.37 41.35 -2.17
N LYS A 54 -4.53 41.07 -1.57
CA LYS A 54 -5.67 42.02 -1.43
C LYS A 54 -5.60 42.93 -0.19
N LYS A 55 -4.60 42.76 0.67
CA LYS A 55 -4.43 43.54 1.91
C LYS A 55 -3.59 44.82 1.76
N ASN A 56 -3.29 45.25 0.53
CA ASN A 56 -2.60 46.52 0.24
C ASN A 56 -3.49 47.50 -0.51
#